data_AF-A0A2N1W3C7-F1
#
_entry.id   AF-A0A2N1W3C7-F1
#
_cell.length_a   1.000
_cell.length_b   1.000
_cell.length_c   1.000
_cell.angle_alpha   90.00
_cell.angle_beta   90.00
_cell.angle_gamma   90.00
#
_symmetry.space_group_name_H-M   'P 1'
#
loop_
_entity.id
_entity.type
_entity.pdbx_description
1 polymer ?
#
loop_
_entity_poly.entity_id
_entity_poly.type
_entity_poly.pdbx_seq_one_letter_code
_entity_poly.pdbx_strand_id
1 'polypeptide(L)'
;MDKNNEMQAENSAVLTEEEEALLREFEEERREKSPEPEQKKEEPARQNGGSAKATEADVTELRKLIEEEMRAKIENELRAKIELELRVDLADQIRAEIEPDIRKQVEAEMRVKYEDIMKDVEKVEADVALREKEMRKKIEAELEARIRRDVEFERNKKQEEIIKKLEMIEGIEAKNARLQEDEIKKSLKEEMKKEIEEEREKKKAELLKKLETSQKSTITDQLKKEKVRQEVQKHGAVVIAHSEKLVLLRLFEETQKILMELMTAYMSAKKVETIFARSVEKAEKKNPEVLKKAAVDKEGKIRHDGSVEVARVLSNVNALTVSEEKKSLLFFAALQDIFDERILEAEVGTDLETKDKIMSALLAKVDRVFAKSEFNRKMGNYFMEYIVPNTSMQSGENT
;
A
#
# COMPACT_ATOMS: atom_id res chain seq x y z
N MET A 1 31.82 25.41 4.80
CA MET A 1 32.44 26.70 5.12
C MET A 1 31.38 27.48 5.87
N ASP A 2 31.52 27.62 7.20
CA ASP A 2 30.78 28.57 8.08
C ASP A 2 30.71 28.02 9.52
N LYS A 3 31.88 27.84 10.16
CA LYS A 3 31.99 27.58 11.62
C LYS A 3 33.27 28.19 12.22
N ASN A 4 33.76 29.30 11.67
CA ASN A 4 35.00 29.94 12.14
C ASN A 4 34.85 31.42 12.52
N ASN A 5 33.61 31.94 12.65
CA ASN A 5 33.38 33.37 12.93
C ASN A 5 32.70 33.69 14.27
N GLU A 6 32.51 32.72 15.17
CA GLU A 6 31.89 32.96 16.49
C GLU A 6 32.87 32.94 17.66
N MET A 7 34.16 32.64 17.43
CA MET A 7 35.19 32.58 18.50
C MET A 7 36.12 33.80 18.55
N GLN A 8 35.72 34.94 18.00
CA GLN A 8 36.52 36.18 18.05
C GLN A 8 35.79 37.40 18.65
N ALA A 9 34.67 37.21 19.36
CA ALA A 9 33.92 38.31 19.97
C ALA A 9 34.05 38.43 21.51
N GLU A 10 34.69 37.48 22.21
CA GLU A 10 34.72 37.45 23.68
C GLU A 10 36.05 37.92 24.31
N ASN A 11 36.79 38.83 23.67
CA ASN A 11 38.05 39.34 24.26
C ASN A 11 38.22 40.86 24.17
N SER A 12 37.13 41.61 24.21
CA SER A 12 37.15 43.02 24.61
C SER A 12 36.69 43.11 26.06
N ALA A 13 37.65 43.15 26.98
CA ALA A 13 37.41 43.47 28.39
C ALA A 13 36.90 44.91 28.48
N VAL A 14 35.59 45.09 28.36
CA VAL A 14 34.88 46.32 28.71
C VAL A 14 34.37 46.08 30.12
N LEU A 15 34.96 46.79 31.09
CA LEU A 15 34.48 46.79 32.48
C LEU A 15 33.00 47.18 32.48
N THR A 16 32.20 46.46 33.26
CA THR A 16 30.79 46.81 33.45
C THR A 16 30.67 48.14 34.20
N GLU A 17 29.56 48.88 34.03
CA GLU A 17 29.36 50.18 34.71
C GLU A 17 29.50 50.09 36.23
N GLU A 18 29.16 48.94 36.83
CA GLU A 18 29.34 48.68 38.26
C GLU A 18 30.82 48.51 38.65
N GLU A 19 31.63 47.86 37.82
CA GLU A 19 33.07 47.72 38.05
C GLU A 19 33.81 49.06 37.87
N GLU A 20 33.37 49.89 36.93
CA GLU A 20 33.92 51.24 36.73
C GLU A 20 33.55 52.19 37.88
N ALA A 21 32.36 52.02 38.48
CA ALA A 21 31.94 52.76 39.66
C ALA A 21 32.76 52.39 40.90
N LEU A 22 33.01 51.08 41.12
CA LEU A 22 33.86 50.59 42.22
C LEU A 22 35.31 51.07 42.09
N LEU A 23 35.84 51.16 40.86
CA LEU A 23 37.18 51.72 40.60
C LEU A 23 37.28 53.21 40.95
N ARG A 24 36.24 54.01 40.67
CA ARG A 24 36.22 55.43 41.06
C ARG A 24 36.14 55.61 42.57
N GLU A 25 35.34 54.81 43.25
CA GLU A 25 35.21 54.85 44.71
C GLU A 25 36.54 54.47 45.38
N PHE A 26 37.25 53.47 44.82
CA PHE A 26 38.58 53.05 45.29
C PHE A 26 39.68 54.09 45.01
N GLU A 27 39.61 54.81 43.87
CA GLU A 27 40.53 55.90 43.56
C GLU A 27 40.29 57.15 44.42
N GLU A 28 39.03 57.47 44.75
CA GLU A 28 38.70 58.54 45.71
C GLU A 28 39.21 58.22 47.12
N GLU A 29 39.05 56.97 47.58
CA GLU A 29 39.53 56.56 48.91
C GLU A 29 41.08 56.61 49.01
N ARG A 30 41.78 56.34 47.91
CA ARG A 30 43.24 56.51 47.81
C ARG A 30 43.68 57.97 47.80
N ARG A 31 42.84 58.85 47.26
CA ARG A 31 43.10 60.29 47.21
C ARG A 31 42.88 60.95 48.57
N GLU A 32 41.91 60.49 49.36
CA GLU A 32 41.71 60.92 50.75
C GLU A 32 42.78 60.41 51.73
N LYS A 33 43.39 59.24 51.46
CA LYS A 33 44.43 58.63 52.32
C LYS A 33 45.87 58.99 51.95
N SER A 34 46.09 59.81 50.92
CA SER A 34 47.45 60.28 50.58
C SER A 34 47.81 61.51 51.44
N PRO A 35 48.90 61.47 52.23
CA PRO A 35 49.31 62.62 53.03
C PRO A 35 49.73 63.79 52.14
N GLU A 36 49.16 64.98 52.40
CA GLU A 36 49.60 66.24 51.80
C GLU A 36 51.11 66.47 52.01
N PRO A 37 51.83 67.06 51.03
CA PRO A 37 53.25 67.34 51.19
C PRO A 37 53.48 68.37 52.31
N GLU A 38 54.27 67.97 53.31
CA GLU A 38 54.66 68.78 54.46
C GLU A 38 55.13 70.19 54.05
N GLN A 39 54.37 71.18 54.53
CA GLN A 39 54.76 72.58 54.55
C GLN A 39 56.03 72.73 55.40
N LYS A 40 57.15 73.06 54.74
CA LYS A 40 58.38 73.53 55.38
C LYS A 40 58.06 74.74 56.27
N LYS A 41 58.00 74.51 57.59
CA LYS A 41 57.95 75.58 58.58
C LYS A 41 59.30 76.28 58.68
N GLU A 42 59.21 77.60 58.66
CA GLU A 42 60.26 78.60 58.67
C GLU A 42 61.18 78.49 59.90
N GLU A 43 62.49 78.47 59.67
CA GLU A 43 63.49 78.83 60.67
C GLU A 43 63.47 80.35 60.88
N PRO A 44 63.30 80.88 62.10
CA PRO A 44 63.55 82.28 62.35
C PRO A 44 65.03 82.50 62.67
N ALA A 45 65.65 83.37 61.88
CA ALA A 45 66.91 84.01 62.16
C ALA A 45 66.93 84.60 63.59
N ARG A 46 67.93 84.24 64.38
CA ARG A 46 68.28 84.96 65.62
C ARG A 46 69.63 85.63 65.49
N GLN A 47 69.56 86.92 65.79
CA GLN A 47 70.61 87.92 65.75
C GLN A 47 71.73 87.65 66.76
N ASN A 48 72.93 88.00 66.33
CA ASN A 48 74.05 88.37 67.19
C ASN A 48 73.67 89.48 68.17
N GLY A 49 74.08 89.34 69.44
CA GLY A 49 74.23 90.47 70.36
C GLY A 49 74.19 90.12 71.85
N GLY A 50 75.35 90.15 72.51
CA GLY A 50 75.43 90.70 73.88
C GLY A 50 75.45 89.73 75.06
N SER A 51 76.66 89.40 75.53
CA SER A 51 77.09 89.45 76.93
C SER A 51 76.01 89.58 78.02
N ALA A 52 75.67 88.48 78.69
CA ALA A 52 75.18 88.48 80.07
C ALA A 52 75.57 87.17 80.77
N LYS A 53 76.05 87.26 82.01
CA LYS A 53 76.40 86.12 82.86
C LYS A 53 75.15 85.25 83.08
N ALA A 54 75.24 83.96 82.77
CA ALA A 54 74.19 82.98 83.05
C ALA A 54 73.85 82.99 84.54
N THR A 55 72.57 83.10 84.86
CA THR A 55 72.07 82.98 86.22
C THR A 55 71.63 81.54 86.49
N GLU A 56 71.59 81.12 87.75
CA GLU A 56 71.21 79.76 88.16
C GLU A 56 69.80 79.35 87.67
N ALA A 57 68.93 80.33 87.39
CA ALA A 57 67.61 80.14 86.79
C ALA A 57 67.68 79.60 85.34
N ASP A 58 68.62 80.09 84.52
CA ASP A 58 68.77 79.68 83.11
C ASP A 58 69.23 78.22 82.99
N VAL A 59 70.09 77.79 83.91
CA VAL A 59 70.55 76.39 84.01
C VAL A 59 69.39 75.48 84.44
N THR A 60 68.50 75.97 85.29
CA THR A 60 67.33 75.22 85.77
C THR A 60 66.28 75.06 84.66
N GLU A 61 66.03 76.11 83.87
CA GLU A 61 65.15 76.02 82.70
C GLU A 61 65.71 75.11 81.60
N LEU A 62 67.01 75.20 81.30
CA LEU A 62 67.67 74.30 80.34
C LEU A 62 67.60 72.83 80.79
N ARG A 63 67.78 72.53 82.09
CA ARG A 63 67.61 71.17 82.61
C ARG A 63 66.18 70.67 82.44
N LYS A 64 65.19 71.51 82.73
CA LYS A 64 63.77 71.16 82.57
C LYS A 64 63.39 70.91 81.11
N LEU A 65 63.88 71.75 80.19
CA LEU A 65 63.69 71.56 78.74
C LEU A 65 64.34 70.27 78.25
N ILE A 66 65.57 69.97 78.68
CA ILE A 66 66.26 68.73 78.32
C ILE A 66 65.51 67.51 78.89
N GLU A 67 65.03 67.59 80.14
CA GLU A 67 64.27 66.52 80.77
C GLU A 67 62.92 66.28 80.06
N GLU A 68 62.18 67.34 79.72
CA GLU A 68 60.93 67.26 78.95
C GLU A 68 61.17 66.70 77.54
N GLU A 69 62.22 67.14 76.85
CA GLU A 69 62.56 66.66 75.51
C GLU A 69 63.02 65.20 75.53
N MET A 70 63.85 64.81 76.50
CA MET A 70 64.27 63.42 76.67
C MET A 70 63.09 62.53 77.05
N ARG A 71 62.20 62.99 77.94
CA ARG A 71 60.99 62.25 78.30
C ARG A 71 60.06 62.09 77.12
N ALA A 72 59.82 63.14 76.34
CA ALA A 72 58.98 63.10 75.15
C ALA A 72 59.58 62.17 74.07
N LYS A 73 60.90 62.19 73.86
CA LYS A 73 61.58 61.28 72.93
C LYS A 73 61.46 59.83 73.37
N ILE A 74 61.76 59.53 74.63
CA ILE A 74 61.66 58.17 75.18
C ILE A 74 60.21 57.67 75.13
N GLU A 75 59.24 58.51 75.50
CA GLU A 75 57.82 58.15 75.47
C GLU A 75 57.34 57.89 74.04
N ASN A 76 57.69 58.75 73.08
CA ASN A 76 57.32 58.55 71.68
C ASN A 76 57.99 57.33 71.06
N GLU A 77 59.28 57.09 71.31
CA GLU A 77 60.01 55.92 70.79
C GLU A 77 59.47 54.62 71.39
N LEU A 78 59.27 54.57 72.72
CA LEU A 78 58.71 53.39 73.37
C LEU A 78 57.28 53.14 72.92
N ARG A 79 56.45 54.17 72.82
CA ARG A 79 55.07 54.05 72.36
C ARG A 79 55.01 53.58 70.91
N ALA A 80 55.82 54.16 70.02
CA ALA A 80 55.87 53.76 68.61
C ALA A 80 56.34 52.31 68.46
N LYS A 81 57.35 51.89 69.22
CA LYS A 81 57.86 50.53 69.18
C LYS A 81 56.87 49.51 69.73
N ILE A 82 56.27 49.79 70.89
CA ILE A 82 55.24 48.92 71.50
C ILE A 82 54.02 48.82 70.58
N GLU A 83 53.58 49.94 69.99
CA GLU A 83 52.45 49.95 69.07
C GLU A 83 52.75 49.17 67.79
N LEU A 84 53.96 49.28 67.24
CA LEU A 84 54.37 48.53 66.06
C LEU A 84 54.46 47.03 66.35
N GLU A 85 55.16 46.64 67.41
CA GLU A 85 55.30 45.22 67.81
C GLU A 85 53.94 44.61 68.11
N LEU A 86 53.09 45.27 68.91
CA LEU A 86 51.75 44.76 69.21
C LEU A 86 50.87 44.67 67.96
N ARG A 87 50.92 45.64 67.04
CA ARG A 87 50.14 45.58 65.80
C ARG A 87 50.61 44.46 64.89
N VAL A 88 51.91 44.29 64.72
CA VAL A 88 52.48 43.25 63.84
C VAL A 88 52.21 41.87 64.43
N ASP A 89 52.57 41.65 65.70
CA ASP A 89 52.39 40.35 66.35
C ASP A 89 50.92 39.94 66.42
N LEU A 90 50.02 40.89 66.74
CA LEU A 90 48.59 40.60 66.78
C LEU A 90 48.02 40.35 65.37
N ALA A 91 48.46 41.10 64.36
CA ALA A 91 48.04 40.86 62.98
C ALA A 91 48.52 39.50 62.46
N ASP A 92 49.77 39.14 62.77
CA ASP A 92 50.34 37.85 62.38
C ASP A 92 49.66 36.69 63.12
N GLN A 93 49.33 36.84 64.41
CA GLN A 93 48.53 35.85 65.16
C GLN A 93 47.13 35.68 64.58
N ILE A 94 46.43 36.79 64.28
CA ILE A 94 45.10 36.73 63.66
C ILE A 94 45.18 36.02 62.30
N ARG A 95 46.18 36.34 61.48
CA ARG A 95 46.38 35.72 60.16
C ARG A 95 46.79 34.24 60.25
N ALA A 96 47.61 33.88 61.22
CA ALA A 96 48.13 32.53 61.36
C ALA A 96 47.13 31.57 62.01
N GLU A 97 46.34 32.05 62.99
CA GLU A 97 45.47 31.20 63.80
C GLU A 97 43.99 31.35 63.44
N ILE A 98 43.51 32.58 63.25
CA ILE A 98 42.06 32.84 63.11
C ILE A 98 41.62 32.75 61.65
N GLU A 99 42.37 33.36 60.73
CA GLU A 99 42.02 33.39 59.29
C GLU A 99 41.85 31.99 58.67
N PRO A 100 42.72 30.99 58.92
CA PRO A 100 42.56 29.66 58.35
C PRO A 100 41.30 28.94 58.84
N ASP A 101 40.92 29.15 60.10
CA ASP A 101 39.75 28.51 60.70
C ASP A 101 38.45 29.14 60.20
N ILE A 102 38.39 30.48 60.10
CA ILE A 102 37.29 31.19 59.44
C ILE A 102 37.16 30.72 57.98
N ARG A 103 38.28 30.64 57.26
CA ARG A 103 38.29 30.19 55.85
C ARG A 103 37.75 28.77 55.71
N LYS A 104 38.22 27.84 56.54
CA LYS A 104 37.71 26.45 56.55
C LYS A 104 36.23 26.37 56.87
N GLN A 105 35.75 27.15 57.85
CA GLN A 105 34.34 27.15 58.22
C GLN A 105 33.47 27.67 57.08
N VAL A 106 33.86 28.80 56.47
CA VAL A 106 33.15 29.38 55.32
C VAL A 106 33.15 28.42 54.13
N GLU A 107 34.29 27.82 53.80
CA GLU A 107 34.39 26.84 52.71
C GLU A 107 33.51 25.61 52.98
N ALA A 108 33.48 25.09 54.21
CA ALA A 108 32.64 23.95 54.58
C ALA A 108 31.14 24.29 54.50
N GLU A 109 30.72 25.42 55.05
CA GLU A 109 29.32 25.87 54.98
C GLU A 109 28.87 26.13 53.54
N MET A 110 29.71 26.77 52.72
CA MET A 110 29.43 27.01 51.31
C MET A 110 29.34 25.69 50.55
N ARG A 111 30.24 24.73 50.81
CA ARG A 111 30.20 23.42 50.17
C ARG A 111 28.89 22.68 50.45
N VAL A 112 28.43 22.67 51.70
CA VAL A 112 27.14 22.04 52.06
C VAL A 112 25.98 22.72 51.34
N LYS A 113 25.94 24.07 51.34
CA LYS A 113 24.89 24.83 50.61
C LYS A 113 24.90 24.53 49.11
N TYR A 114 26.08 24.47 48.47
CA TYR A 114 26.19 24.12 47.06
C TYR A 114 25.75 22.69 46.79
N GLU A 115 26.13 21.72 47.62
CA GLU A 115 25.70 20.32 47.46
C GLU A 115 24.18 20.18 47.59
N ASP A 116 23.54 20.91 48.51
CA ASP A 116 22.08 20.89 48.67
C ASP A 116 21.37 21.57 47.48
N ILE A 117 21.87 22.72 47.01
CA ILE A 117 21.35 23.38 45.81
C ILE A 117 21.46 22.46 44.59
N MET A 118 22.62 21.80 44.40
CA MET A 118 22.82 20.89 43.28
C MET A 118 21.87 19.69 43.33
N LYS A 119 21.63 19.10 44.51
CA LYS A 119 20.63 18.03 44.66
C LYS A 119 19.22 18.49 44.31
N ASP A 120 18.85 19.73 44.66
CA ASP A 120 17.53 20.25 44.33
C ASP A 120 17.41 20.58 42.84
N VAL A 121 18.48 21.07 42.20
CA VAL A 121 18.55 21.24 40.74
C VAL A 121 18.38 19.89 40.04
N GLU A 122 19.09 18.85 40.46
CA GLU A 122 18.97 17.50 39.89
C GLU A 122 17.54 16.94 40.01
N LYS A 123 16.85 17.16 41.14
CA LYS A 123 15.44 16.77 41.31
C LYS A 123 14.54 17.52 40.34
N VAL A 124 14.71 18.84 40.22
CA VAL A 124 13.90 19.67 39.31
C VAL A 124 14.12 19.24 37.86
N GLU A 125 15.36 18.97 37.46
CA GLU A 125 15.67 18.47 36.11
C GLU A 125 15.02 17.11 35.84
N ALA A 126 15.05 16.19 36.82
CA ALA A 126 14.39 14.89 36.70
C ALA A 126 12.85 15.03 36.55
N ASP A 127 12.23 15.91 37.33
CA ASP A 127 10.78 16.20 37.25
C ASP A 127 10.39 16.84 35.92
N VAL A 128 11.20 17.78 35.43
CA VAL A 128 11.00 18.40 34.09
C VAL A 128 11.10 17.33 33.01
N ALA A 129 12.13 16.48 33.04
CA ALA A 129 12.30 15.40 32.07
C ALA A 129 11.12 14.41 32.07
N LEU A 130 10.59 14.08 33.26
CA LEU A 130 9.41 13.23 33.40
C LEU A 130 8.17 13.91 32.78
N ARG A 131 7.95 15.19 33.10
CA ARG A 131 6.83 15.96 32.56
C ARG A 131 6.90 16.11 31.04
N GLU A 132 8.08 16.35 30.49
CA GLU A 132 8.27 16.38 29.03
C GLU A 132 7.94 15.03 28.38
N LYS A 133 8.38 13.92 28.98
CA LYS A 133 8.07 12.58 28.49
C LYS A 133 6.57 12.30 28.50
N GLU A 134 5.86 12.73 29.54
CA GLU A 134 4.41 12.62 29.61
C GLU A 134 3.70 13.50 28.58
N MET A 135 4.14 14.75 28.40
CA MET A 135 3.58 15.63 27.38
C MET A 135 3.79 15.07 25.97
N ARG A 136 4.98 14.53 25.67
CA ARG A 136 5.26 13.86 24.39
C ARG A 136 4.30 12.70 24.15
N LYS A 137 4.09 11.83 25.14
CA LYS A 137 3.12 10.72 25.03
C LYS A 137 1.69 11.21 24.80
N LYS A 138 1.26 12.28 25.48
CA LYS A 138 -0.07 12.87 25.29
C LYS A 138 -0.24 13.43 23.88
N ILE A 139 0.75 14.19 23.39
CA ILE A 139 0.76 14.74 22.04
C ILE A 139 0.73 13.61 20.99
N GLU A 140 1.54 12.57 21.17
CA GLU A 140 1.58 11.41 20.28
C GLU A 140 0.22 10.70 20.21
N ALA A 141 -0.38 10.41 21.38
CA ALA A 141 -1.70 9.77 21.45
C ALA A 141 -2.81 10.64 20.81
N GLU A 142 -2.77 11.95 21.01
CA GLU A 142 -3.74 12.87 20.41
C GLU A 142 -3.59 12.98 18.89
N LEU A 143 -2.35 13.05 18.40
CA LEU A 143 -2.05 13.03 16.96
C LEU A 143 -2.49 11.73 16.31
N GLU A 144 -2.20 10.58 16.93
CA GLU A 144 -2.63 9.28 16.44
C GLU A 144 -4.16 9.17 16.38
N ALA A 145 -4.85 9.60 17.43
CA ALA A 145 -6.31 9.61 17.49
C ALA A 145 -6.93 10.56 16.44
N ARG A 146 -6.27 11.69 16.14
CA ARG A 146 -6.72 12.62 15.09
C ARG A 146 -6.52 12.02 13.69
N ILE A 147 -5.32 11.52 13.41
CA ILE A 147 -4.99 10.90 12.12
C ILE A 147 -5.93 9.72 11.85
N ARG A 148 -6.20 8.88 12.86
CA ARG A 148 -7.13 7.77 12.74
C ARG A 148 -8.54 8.23 12.37
N ARG A 149 -9.07 9.26 13.03
CA ARG A 149 -10.38 9.84 12.71
C ARG A 149 -10.44 10.38 11.29
N ASP A 150 -9.41 11.12 10.85
CA ASP A 150 -9.37 11.71 9.52
C ASP A 150 -9.31 10.62 8.43
N VAL A 151 -8.51 9.57 8.65
CA VAL A 151 -8.42 8.41 7.74
C VAL A 151 -9.74 7.64 7.70
N GLU A 152 -10.38 7.38 8.85
CA GLU A 152 -11.68 6.71 8.91
C GLU A 152 -12.77 7.54 8.23
N PHE A 153 -12.77 8.86 8.41
CA PHE A 153 -13.70 9.77 7.75
C PHE A 153 -13.54 9.74 6.22
N GLU A 154 -12.31 9.87 5.71
CA GLU A 154 -12.05 9.82 4.26
C GLU A 154 -12.38 8.44 3.66
N ARG A 155 -12.11 7.36 4.40
CA ARG A 155 -12.50 6.00 3.99
C ARG A 155 -14.02 5.89 3.87
N ASN A 156 -14.76 6.34 4.88
CA ASN A 156 -16.21 6.26 4.91
C ASN A 156 -16.83 7.10 3.79
N LYS A 157 -16.31 8.32 3.56
CA LYS A 157 -16.74 9.18 2.45
C LYS A 157 -16.53 8.50 1.09
N LYS A 158 -15.37 7.91 0.85
CA LYS A 158 -15.10 7.15 -0.39
C LYS A 158 -16.00 5.93 -0.53
N GLN A 159 -16.27 5.21 0.56
CA GLN A 159 -17.20 4.09 0.55
C GLN A 159 -18.62 4.54 0.18
N GLU A 160 -19.10 5.66 0.74
CA GLU A 160 -20.41 6.22 0.41
C GLU A 160 -20.49 6.65 -1.07
N GLU A 161 -19.44 7.28 -1.62
CA GLU A 161 -19.37 7.64 -3.04
C GLU A 161 -19.38 6.40 -3.95
N ILE A 162 -18.70 5.31 -3.56
CA ILE A 162 -18.72 4.04 -4.29
C ILE A 162 -20.13 3.44 -4.26
N ILE A 163 -20.79 3.42 -3.10
CA ILE A 163 -22.16 2.90 -2.97
C ILE A 163 -23.12 3.68 -3.88
N LYS A 164 -23.07 5.02 -3.86
CA LYS A 164 -23.91 5.86 -4.75
C LYS A 164 -23.66 5.58 -6.23
N LYS A 165 -22.41 5.34 -6.63
CA LYS A 165 -22.07 4.96 -8.01
C LYS A 165 -22.63 3.59 -8.39
N LEU A 166 -22.56 2.62 -7.48
CA LEU A 166 -23.12 1.28 -7.71
C LEU A 166 -24.65 1.33 -7.85
N GLU A 167 -25.35 2.06 -6.97
CA GLU A 167 -26.80 2.25 -7.07
C GLU A 167 -27.22 2.89 -8.42
N MET A 168 -26.42 3.85 -8.91
CA MET A 168 -26.65 4.47 -10.22
C MET A 168 -26.46 3.46 -11.37
N ILE A 169 -25.44 2.60 -11.30
CA ILE A 169 -25.19 1.56 -12.30
C ILE A 169 -26.33 0.54 -12.31
N GLU A 170 -26.72 0.01 -11.13
CA GLU A 170 -27.85 -0.91 -11.02
C GLU A 170 -29.15 -0.30 -11.58
N GLY A 171 -29.38 1.00 -11.33
CA GLY A 171 -30.51 1.73 -11.89
C GLY A 171 -30.47 1.85 -13.42
N ILE A 172 -29.29 2.00 -14.02
CA ILE A 172 -29.09 2.02 -15.48
C ILE A 172 -29.30 0.62 -16.06
N GLU A 173 -28.73 -0.41 -15.45
CA GLU A 173 -28.88 -1.80 -15.87
C GLU A 173 -30.35 -2.24 -15.84
N ALA A 174 -31.08 -1.90 -14.78
CA ALA A 174 -32.52 -2.19 -14.67
C ALA A 174 -33.34 -1.48 -15.76
N LYS A 175 -32.98 -0.24 -16.14
CA LYS A 175 -33.62 0.47 -17.25
C LYS A 175 -33.31 -0.19 -18.60
N ASN A 176 -32.04 -0.55 -18.83
CA ASN A 176 -31.62 -1.22 -20.05
C ASN A 176 -32.30 -2.58 -20.21
N ALA A 177 -32.41 -3.37 -19.14
CA ALA A 177 -33.12 -4.64 -19.14
C ALA A 177 -34.60 -4.48 -19.51
N ARG A 178 -35.28 -3.44 -18.99
CA ARG A 178 -36.67 -3.12 -19.38
C ARG A 178 -36.80 -2.74 -20.85
N LEU A 179 -35.88 -1.91 -21.36
CA LEU A 179 -35.87 -1.51 -22.77
C LEU A 179 -35.66 -2.74 -23.68
N GLN A 180 -34.72 -3.61 -23.33
CA GLN A 180 -34.51 -4.88 -24.04
C GLN A 180 -35.75 -5.78 -23.99
N GLU A 181 -36.40 -5.91 -22.83
CA GLU A 181 -37.63 -6.69 -22.69
C GLU A 181 -38.76 -6.12 -23.57
N ASP A 182 -38.91 -4.80 -23.63
CA ASP A 182 -39.90 -4.12 -24.46
C ASP A 182 -39.61 -4.27 -25.97
N GLU A 183 -38.33 -4.21 -26.37
CA GLU A 183 -37.91 -4.49 -27.76
C GLU A 183 -38.16 -5.95 -28.16
N ILE A 184 -37.85 -6.90 -27.28
CA ILE A 184 -38.14 -8.33 -27.48
C ILE A 184 -39.65 -8.56 -27.59
N LYS A 185 -40.47 -7.94 -26.71
CA LYS A 185 -41.93 -8.04 -26.79
C LYS A 185 -42.47 -7.45 -28.09
N LYS A 186 -41.92 -6.33 -28.56
CA LYS A 186 -42.35 -5.69 -29.81
C LYS A 186 -42.01 -6.54 -31.02
N SER A 187 -40.79 -7.04 -31.10
CA SER A 187 -40.35 -7.93 -32.19
C SER A 187 -41.15 -9.23 -32.21
N LEU A 188 -41.37 -9.89 -31.06
CA LEU A 188 -42.24 -11.07 -30.95
C LEU A 188 -43.67 -10.79 -31.42
N LYS A 189 -44.26 -9.65 -31.05
CA LYS A 189 -45.61 -9.27 -31.53
C LYS A 189 -45.65 -9.04 -33.03
N GLU A 190 -44.65 -8.40 -33.60
CA GLU A 190 -44.56 -8.18 -35.05
C GLU A 190 -44.36 -9.49 -35.81
N GLU A 191 -43.52 -10.39 -35.28
CA GLU A 191 -43.27 -11.72 -35.85
C GLU A 191 -44.52 -12.60 -35.76
N MET A 192 -45.19 -12.68 -34.61
CA MET A 192 -46.49 -13.36 -34.49
C MET A 192 -47.53 -12.79 -35.44
N LYS A 193 -47.58 -11.45 -35.62
CA LYS A 193 -48.54 -10.83 -36.54
C LYS A 193 -48.23 -11.22 -37.98
N LYS A 194 -46.96 -11.20 -38.39
CA LYS A 194 -46.52 -11.68 -39.71
C LYS A 194 -46.85 -13.15 -39.90
N GLU A 195 -46.59 -14.00 -38.91
CA GLU A 195 -46.88 -15.42 -38.98
C GLU A 195 -48.38 -15.69 -39.10
N ILE A 196 -49.22 -14.99 -38.33
CA ILE A 196 -50.69 -15.07 -38.42
C ILE A 196 -51.18 -14.57 -39.80
N GLU A 197 -50.59 -13.50 -40.32
CA GLU A 197 -50.95 -12.92 -41.62
C GLU A 197 -50.54 -13.84 -42.77
N GLU A 198 -49.34 -14.44 -42.70
CA GLU A 198 -48.90 -15.50 -43.60
C GLU A 198 -49.77 -16.75 -43.48
N GLU A 199 -50.18 -17.16 -42.28
CA GLU A 199 -51.06 -18.31 -42.08
C GLU A 199 -52.47 -18.02 -42.63
N ARG A 200 -52.97 -16.78 -42.48
CA ARG A 200 -54.23 -16.34 -43.08
C ARG A 200 -54.17 -16.31 -44.60
N GLU A 201 -53.11 -15.77 -45.19
CA GLU A 201 -52.92 -15.78 -46.65
C GLU A 201 -52.71 -17.21 -47.16
N LYS A 202 -51.99 -18.08 -46.43
CA LYS A 202 -51.92 -19.52 -46.74
C LYS A 202 -53.29 -20.19 -46.68
N LYS A 203 -54.11 -19.93 -45.66
CA LYS A 203 -55.49 -20.47 -45.54
C LYS A 203 -56.42 -19.94 -46.63
N LYS A 204 -56.32 -18.65 -46.98
CA LYS A 204 -57.08 -18.02 -48.07
C LYS A 204 -56.68 -18.58 -49.43
N ALA A 205 -55.37 -18.74 -49.67
CA ALA A 205 -54.83 -19.41 -50.84
C ALA A 205 -55.24 -20.89 -50.88
N GLU A 206 -55.25 -21.59 -49.74
CA GLU A 206 -55.72 -22.99 -49.63
C GLU A 206 -57.22 -23.10 -49.92
N LEU A 207 -58.05 -22.15 -49.48
CA LEU A 207 -59.48 -22.10 -49.78
C LEU A 207 -59.74 -21.79 -51.26
N LEU A 208 -59.00 -20.85 -51.85
CA LEU A 208 -59.01 -20.58 -53.30
C LEU A 208 -58.58 -21.82 -54.09
N LYS A 209 -57.52 -22.50 -53.63
CA LYS A 209 -57.04 -23.75 -54.21
C LYS A 209 -58.04 -24.89 -54.03
N LYS A 210 -58.79 -24.94 -52.92
CA LYS A 210 -59.89 -25.88 -52.67
C LYS A 210 -61.08 -25.65 -53.60
N LEU A 211 -61.42 -24.39 -53.88
CA LEU A 211 -62.41 -23.98 -54.89
C LEU A 211 -61.96 -24.36 -56.30
N GLU A 212 -60.67 -24.20 -56.63
CA GLU A 212 -60.10 -24.66 -57.91
C GLU A 212 -60.01 -26.19 -58.02
N THR A 213 -59.67 -26.92 -56.95
CA THR A 213 -59.65 -28.39 -56.92
C THR A 213 -61.05 -29.02 -56.89
N SER A 214 -62.10 -28.27 -56.55
CA SER A 214 -63.49 -28.72 -56.71
C SER A 214 -63.93 -28.73 -58.19
N GLN A 215 -63.17 -28.11 -59.09
CA GLN A 215 -63.42 -28.12 -60.54
C GLN A 215 -62.31 -28.79 -61.36
N LYS A 216 -61.14 -29.04 -60.79
CA LYS A 216 -60.08 -29.80 -61.46
C LYS A 216 -59.47 -30.84 -60.53
N SER A 217 -59.65 -32.09 -60.94
CA SER A 217 -58.94 -33.32 -60.59
C SER A 217 -59.51 -34.15 -59.43
N THR A 218 -60.07 -35.36 -59.63
CA THR A 218 -59.48 -36.61 -60.18
C THR A 218 -58.17 -36.40 -60.94
N ILE A 219 -57.05 -36.88 -60.37
CA ILE A 219 -55.66 -36.81 -60.85
C ILE A 219 -54.83 -35.72 -60.16
N THR A 220 -54.29 -36.02 -58.97
CA THR A 220 -52.82 -36.05 -58.76
C THR A 220 -52.50 -36.39 -57.30
N ASP A 221 -52.43 -37.69 -57.08
CA ASP A 221 -52.06 -38.34 -55.81
C ASP A 221 -50.53 -38.47 -55.65
N GLN A 222 -49.71 -37.53 -56.17
CA GLN A 222 -48.27 -37.79 -56.36
C GLN A 222 -47.27 -36.70 -55.95
N LEU A 223 -47.64 -35.67 -55.17
CA LEU A 223 -46.69 -34.60 -54.79
C LEU A 223 -46.60 -34.32 -53.29
N LYS A 224 -46.52 -35.38 -52.46
CA LYS A 224 -46.27 -35.29 -51.00
C LYS A 224 -44.96 -35.95 -50.54
N LYS A 225 -43.96 -36.08 -51.41
CA LYS A 225 -42.65 -36.70 -51.10
C LYS A 225 -41.44 -35.77 -51.30
N GLU A 226 -41.61 -34.46 -51.12
CA GLU A 226 -40.61 -33.46 -51.54
C GLU A 226 -40.26 -32.40 -50.48
N LYS A 227 -40.33 -32.71 -49.18
CA LYS A 227 -39.92 -31.77 -48.10
C LYS A 227 -39.14 -32.39 -46.93
N VAL A 228 -38.56 -33.57 -47.13
CA VAL A 228 -37.54 -34.16 -46.24
C VAL A 228 -36.19 -34.31 -46.98
N ARG A 229 -36.08 -33.75 -48.19
CA ARG A 229 -34.97 -34.00 -49.13
C ARG A 229 -33.94 -32.88 -49.27
N GLN A 230 -34.09 -31.75 -48.58
CA GLN A 230 -33.23 -30.59 -48.78
C GLN A 230 -32.08 -30.42 -47.78
N GLU A 231 -31.99 -31.25 -46.75
CA GLU A 231 -30.80 -31.28 -45.87
C GLU A 231 -29.79 -32.39 -46.20
N VAL A 232 -30.13 -33.31 -47.12
CA VAL A 232 -29.24 -34.43 -47.53
C VAL A 232 -28.39 -34.08 -48.77
N GLN A 233 -28.49 -32.86 -49.31
CA GLN A 233 -27.85 -32.50 -50.58
C GLN A 233 -26.51 -31.76 -50.48
N LYS A 234 -26.01 -31.43 -49.28
CA LYS A 234 -24.67 -30.81 -49.15
C LYS A 234 -23.56 -31.78 -48.76
N HIS A 235 -23.89 -32.91 -48.13
CA HIS A 235 -22.92 -33.92 -47.73
C HIS A 235 -23.48 -35.25 -48.20
N GLY A 236 -22.77 -35.97 -49.07
CA GLY A 236 -23.22 -37.25 -49.59
C GLY A 236 -23.60 -38.21 -48.46
N ALA A 237 -24.35 -39.28 -48.74
CA ALA A 237 -24.78 -40.25 -47.74
C ALA A 237 -23.58 -40.86 -46.96
N VAL A 238 -23.18 -40.24 -45.85
CA VAL A 238 -22.09 -40.72 -45.01
C VAL A 238 -22.67 -41.76 -44.07
N VAL A 239 -22.28 -43.01 -44.31
CA VAL A 239 -22.56 -44.14 -43.43
C VAL A 239 -21.23 -44.64 -42.89
N ILE A 240 -21.08 -44.61 -41.56
CA ILE A 240 -19.90 -45.14 -40.89
C ILE A 240 -20.22 -46.43 -40.14
N ALA A 241 -19.34 -47.43 -40.29
CA ALA A 241 -19.44 -48.71 -39.62
C ALA A 241 -19.19 -48.57 -38.11
N HIS A 242 -19.59 -49.59 -37.34
CA HIS A 242 -19.37 -49.59 -35.88
C HIS A 242 -17.89 -49.46 -35.49
N SER A 243 -17.00 -50.15 -36.22
CA SER A 243 -15.55 -50.05 -36.01
C SER A 243 -15.01 -48.63 -36.30
N GLU A 244 -15.58 -47.94 -37.29
CA GLU A 244 -15.22 -46.55 -37.62
C GLU A 244 -15.69 -45.58 -36.53
N LYS A 245 -16.90 -45.75 -35.99
CA LYS A 245 -17.40 -44.98 -34.83
C LYS A 245 -16.48 -45.13 -33.62
N LEU A 246 -15.97 -46.34 -33.36
CA LEU A 246 -15.02 -46.60 -32.28
C LEU A 246 -13.69 -45.85 -32.48
N VAL A 247 -13.15 -45.86 -33.70
CA VAL A 247 -11.92 -45.14 -34.04
C VAL A 247 -12.11 -43.63 -33.89
N LEU A 248 -13.23 -43.08 -34.36
CA LEU A 248 -13.58 -41.67 -34.22
C LEU A 248 -13.72 -41.24 -32.76
N LEU A 249 -14.32 -42.08 -31.89
CA LEU A 249 -14.40 -41.80 -30.46
C LEU A 249 -13.02 -41.81 -29.78
N ARG A 250 -12.12 -42.72 -30.15
CA ARG A 250 -10.75 -42.71 -29.60
C ARG A 250 -10.00 -41.46 -30.02
N LEU A 251 -10.11 -41.11 -31.29
CA LEU A 251 -9.52 -39.90 -31.84
C LEU A 251 -10.08 -38.63 -31.19
N PHE A 252 -11.39 -38.62 -30.93
CA PHE A 252 -12.05 -37.57 -30.18
C PHE A 252 -11.41 -37.43 -28.80
N GLU A 253 -11.36 -38.50 -28.00
CA GLU A 253 -10.77 -38.47 -26.67
C GLU A 253 -9.29 -38.04 -26.66
N GLU A 254 -8.48 -38.49 -27.61
CA GLU A 254 -7.10 -38.03 -27.77
C GLU A 254 -7.02 -36.53 -28.09
N THR A 255 -7.90 -36.05 -28.96
CA THR A 255 -7.99 -34.61 -29.28
C THR A 255 -8.45 -33.80 -28.07
N GLN A 256 -9.37 -34.33 -27.27
CA GLN A 256 -9.84 -33.68 -26.05
C GLN A 256 -8.74 -33.55 -25.00
N LYS A 257 -7.86 -34.54 -24.85
CA LYS A 257 -6.67 -34.43 -23.99
C LYS A 257 -5.74 -33.32 -24.45
N ILE A 258 -5.52 -33.19 -25.76
CA ILE A 258 -4.70 -32.11 -26.33
C ILE A 258 -5.35 -30.75 -26.06
N LEU A 259 -6.67 -30.62 -26.28
CA LEU A 259 -7.40 -29.39 -26.00
C LEU A 259 -7.30 -29.01 -24.52
N MET A 260 -7.46 -29.98 -23.60
CA MET A 260 -7.32 -29.77 -22.16
C MET A 260 -5.91 -29.28 -21.79
N GLU A 261 -4.87 -29.90 -22.34
CA GLU A 261 -3.47 -29.49 -22.16
C GLU A 261 -3.27 -28.04 -22.62
N LEU A 262 -3.76 -27.69 -23.81
CA LEU A 262 -3.66 -26.36 -24.39
C LEU A 262 -4.40 -25.31 -23.55
N MET A 263 -5.63 -25.62 -23.10
CA MET A 263 -6.40 -24.71 -22.25
C MET A 263 -5.73 -24.49 -20.88
N THR A 264 -5.10 -25.52 -20.32
CA THR A 264 -4.40 -25.43 -19.02
C THR A 264 -3.19 -24.48 -19.07
N ALA A 265 -2.66 -24.17 -20.26
CA ALA A 265 -1.64 -23.14 -20.42
C ALA A 265 -2.17 -21.70 -20.18
N TYR A 266 -3.48 -21.49 -20.29
CA TYR A 266 -4.12 -20.17 -20.20
C TYR A 266 -5.06 -20.02 -19.00
N MET A 267 -5.45 -21.12 -18.35
CA MET A 267 -6.30 -21.10 -17.17
C MET A 267 -5.99 -22.26 -16.20
N SER A 268 -6.48 -22.17 -14.96
CA SER A 268 -6.21 -23.19 -13.95
C SER A 268 -6.82 -24.54 -14.32
N ALA A 269 -6.11 -25.64 -14.03
CA ALA A 269 -6.54 -27.01 -14.34
C ALA A 269 -7.96 -27.30 -13.82
N LYS A 270 -8.28 -26.87 -12.60
CA LYS A 270 -9.62 -27.01 -12.01
C LYS A 270 -10.72 -26.31 -12.82
N LYS A 271 -10.41 -25.14 -13.41
CA LYS A 271 -11.34 -24.42 -14.29
C LYS A 271 -11.53 -25.19 -15.60
N VAL A 272 -10.45 -25.71 -16.19
CA VAL A 272 -10.52 -26.55 -17.40
C VAL A 272 -11.38 -27.80 -17.16
N GLU A 273 -11.13 -28.54 -16.08
CA GLU A 273 -11.93 -29.72 -15.70
C GLU A 273 -13.42 -29.37 -15.56
N THR A 274 -13.72 -28.23 -14.94
CA THR A 274 -15.11 -27.75 -14.80
C THR A 274 -15.76 -27.46 -16.16
N ILE A 275 -15.03 -26.83 -17.08
CA ILE A 275 -15.49 -26.58 -18.46
C ILE A 275 -15.73 -27.90 -19.19
N PHE A 276 -14.81 -28.85 -19.06
CA PHE A 276 -14.88 -30.15 -19.72
C PHE A 276 -16.05 -30.99 -19.22
N ALA A 277 -16.32 -31.01 -17.92
CA ALA A 277 -17.48 -31.69 -17.36
C ALA A 277 -18.80 -31.03 -17.80
N ARG A 278 -18.91 -29.69 -17.67
CA ARG A 278 -20.13 -28.95 -18.03
C ARG A 278 -20.45 -29.00 -19.52
N SER A 279 -19.45 -28.97 -20.39
CA SER A 279 -19.65 -29.05 -21.84
C SER A 279 -20.30 -30.38 -22.25
N VAL A 280 -19.93 -31.50 -21.64
CA VAL A 280 -20.60 -32.79 -21.88
C VAL A 280 -22.05 -32.75 -21.39
N GLU A 281 -22.30 -32.20 -20.20
CA GLU A 281 -23.68 -32.07 -19.68
C GLU A 281 -24.56 -31.18 -20.59
N LYS A 282 -24.01 -30.10 -21.15
CA LYS A 282 -24.72 -29.24 -22.10
C LYS A 282 -24.96 -29.94 -23.43
N ALA A 283 -23.95 -30.61 -23.99
CA ALA A 283 -24.09 -31.38 -25.21
C ALA A 283 -25.08 -32.54 -25.03
N GLU A 284 -25.14 -33.18 -23.85
CA GLU A 284 -26.12 -34.21 -23.53
C GLU A 284 -27.56 -33.69 -23.57
N LYS A 285 -27.80 -32.44 -23.16
CA LYS A 285 -29.12 -31.81 -23.27
C LYS A 285 -29.54 -31.56 -24.71
N LYS A 286 -28.57 -31.27 -25.60
CA LYS A 286 -28.81 -31.05 -27.03
C LYS A 286 -29.02 -32.35 -27.80
N ASN A 287 -28.24 -33.39 -27.47
CA ASN A 287 -28.23 -34.68 -28.16
C ASN A 287 -28.50 -35.84 -27.19
N PRO A 288 -29.66 -35.85 -26.49
CA PRO A 288 -29.94 -36.83 -25.45
C PRO A 288 -29.98 -38.26 -25.99
N GLU A 289 -30.38 -38.45 -27.25
CA GLU A 289 -30.45 -39.77 -27.87
C GLU A 289 -29.07 -40.40 -28.14
N VAL A 290 -27.99 -39.61 -28.19
CA VAL A 290 -26.62 -40.10 -28.37
C VAL A 290 -25.83 -40.07 -27.07
N LEU A 291 -25.93 -38.97 -26.31
CA LEU A 291 -25.07 -38.69 -25.16
C LEU A 291 -25.68 -39.03 -23.80
N LYS A 292 -26.90 -39.61 -23.75
CA LYS A 292 -27.53 -39.99 -22.49
C LYS A 292 -26.59 -40.83 -21.62
N LYS A 293 -26.28 -40.32 -20.43
CA LYS A 293 -25.37 -40.95 -19.46
C LYS A 293 -23.95 -41.17 -20.02
N ALA A 294 -23.52 -40.40 -21.02
CA ALA A 294 -22.16 -40.51 -21.55
C ALA A 294 -21.12 -39.92 -20.59
N ALA A 295 -21.52 -38.98 -19.73
CA ALA A 295 -20.66 -38.37 -18.71
C ALA A 295 -20.47 -39.22 -17.44
N VAL A 296 -21.07 -40.42 -17.35
CA VAL A 296 -20.92 -41.30 -16.19
C VAL A 296 -20.13 -42.56 -16.52
N ASP A 297 -19.32 -43.01 -15.57
CA ASP A 297 -18.56 -44.26 -15.67
C ASP A 297 -19.47 -45.50 -15.53
N LYS A 298 -18.86 -46.68 -15.51
CA LYS A 298 -19.59 -47.96 -15.40
C LYS A 298 -20.26 -48.12 -14.03
N GLU A 299 -19.73 -47.45 -13.01
CA GLU A 299 -20.20 -47.40 -11.64
C GLU A 299 -21.27 -46.32 -11.42
N GLY A 300 -21.55 -45.50 -12.44
CA GLY A 300 -22.55 -44.43 -12.42
C GLY A 300 -22.05 -43.12 -11.78
N LYS A 301 -20.75 -42.96 -11.57
CA LYS A 301 -20.14 -41.71 -11.09
C LYS A 301 -19.83 -40.78 -12.26
N ILE A 302 -19.95 -39.47 -12.01
CA ILE A 302 -19.66 -38.44 -13.00
C ILE A 302 -18.16 -38.39 -13.27
N ARG A 303 -17.79 -38.36 -14.55
CA ARG A 303 -16.40 -38.24 -15.00
C ARG A 303 -16.00 -36.77 -15.02
N HIS A 304 -15.26 -36.34 -13.99
CA HIS A 304 -14.86 -34.95 -13.81
C HIS A 304 -13.84 -34.44 -14.84
N ASP A 305 -13.17 -35.35 -15.56
CA ASP A 305 -12.29 -35.01 -16.68
C ASP A 305 -13.06 -34.65 -17.96
N GLY A 306 -14.39 -34.78 -17.95
CA GLY A 306 -15.26 -34.56 -19.10
C GLY A 306 -15.06 -35.57 -20.23
N SER A 307 -14.40 -36.70 -19.99
CA SER A 307 -14.33 -37.76 -21.00
C SER A 307 -15.70 -38.44 -21.16
N VAL A 308 -16.01 -38.94 -22.37
CA VAL A 308 -17.25 -39.70 -22.60
C VAL A 308 -17.02 -41.21 -22.48
N GLU A 309 -17.98 -41.92 -21.91
CA GLU A 309 -17.95 -43.38 -21.87
C GLU A 309 -18.28 -43.95 -23.27
N VAL A 310 -17.23 -44.34 -23.99
CA VAL A 310 -17.27 -44.83 -25.37
C VAL A 310 -18.33 -45.92 -25.57
N ALA A 311 -18.41 -46.89 -24.65
CA ALA A 311 -19.37 -47.98 -24.73
C ALA A 311 -20.83 -47.47 -24.65
N ARG A 312 -21.08 -46.43 -23.84
CA ARG A 312 -22.40 -45.84 -23.69
C ARG A 312 -22.82 -45.11 -24.96
N VAL A 313 -21.95 -44.28 -25.52
CA VAL A 313 -22.22 -43.52 -26.75
C VAL A 313 -22.54 -44.49 -27.90
N LEU A 314 -21.72 -45.53 -28.09
CA LEU A 314 -21.96 -46.54 -29.14
C LEU A 314 -23.27 -47.30 -28.93
N SER A 315 -23.57 -47.69 -27.69
CA SER A 315 -24.83 -48.37 -27.35
C SER A 315 -26.03 -47.49 -27.69
N ASN A 316 -25.97 -46.21 -27.34
CA ASN A 316 -27.04 -45.25 -27.60
C ASN A 316 -27.27 -45.06 -29.10
N VAL A 317 -26.21 -44.83 -29.89
CA VAL A 317 -26.29 -44.67 -31.35
C VAL A 317 -26.86 -45.92 -32.02
N ASN A 318 -26.43 -47.11 -31.58
CA ASN A 318 -26.92 -48.37 -32.16
C ASN A 318 -28.40 -48.63 -31.85
N ALA A 319 -28.89 -48.15 -30.70
CA ALA A 319 -30.28 -48.29 -30.28
C ALA A 319 -31.26 -47.38 -31.03
N LEU A 320 -30.77 -46.40 -31.81
CA LEU A 320 -31.62 -45.51 -32.60
C LEU A 320 -32.39 -46.27 -33.69
N THR A 321 -33.67 -45.96 -33.87
CA THR A 321 -34.55 -46.61 -34.85
C THR A 321 -34.64 -45.83 -36.18
N VAL A 322 -33.55 -45.18 -36.58
CA VAL A 322 -33.44 -44.36 -37.80
C VAL A 322 -32.48 -44.99 -38.83
N SER A 323 -32.44 -44.45 -40.05
CA SER A 323 -31.49 -44.92 -41.08
C SER A 323 -30.03 -44.77 -40.62
N GLU A 324 -29.13 -45.64 -41.10
CA GLU A 324 -27.71 -45.60 -40.73
C GLU A 324 -27.02 -44.28 -41.09
N GLU A 325 -27.47 -43.64 -42.18
CA GLU A 325 -27.06 -42.27 -42.55
C GLU A 325 -27.42 -41.28 -41.44
N LYS A 326 -28.68 -41.30 -40.98
CA LYS A 326 -29.14 -40.41 -39.91
C LYS A 326 -28.46 -40.71 -38.58
N LYS A 327 -28.17 -41.98 -38.28
CA LYS A 327 -27.37 -42.35 -37.09
C LYS A 327 -25.96 -41.75 -37.14
N SER A 328 -25.34 -41.77 -38.32
CA SER A 328 -23.99 -41.23 -38.51
C SER A 328 -23.99 -39.71 -38.30
N LEU A 329 -24.99 -39.01 -38.85
CA LEU A 329 -25.14 -37.56 -38.66
C LEU A 329 -25.39 -37.18 -37.19
N LEU A 330 -26.29 -37.89 -36.49
CA LEU A 330 -26.54 -37.65 -35.07
C LEU A 330 -25.30 -37.94 -34.21
N PHE A 331 -24.54 -38.98 -34.55
CA PHE A 331 -23.27 -39.29 -33.90
C PHE A 331 -22.24 -38.16 -34.07
N PHE A 332 -22.09 -37.63 -35.29
CA PHE A 332 -21.19 -36.50 -35.55
C PHE A 332 -21.63 -35.25 -34.81
N ALA A 333 -22.91 -34.87 -34.93
CA ALA A 333 -23.48 -33.69 -34.29
C ALA A 333 -23.26 -33.71 -32.76
N ALA A 334 -23.45 -34.87 -32.13
CA ALA A 334 -23.23 -35.03 -30.70
C ALA A 334 -21.77 -34.79 -30.27
N LEU A 335 -20.80 -35.28 -31.05
CA LEU A 335 -19.38 -35.05 -30.75
C LEU A 335 -18.95 -33.61 -31.05
N GLN A 336 -19.47 -33.04 -32.13
CA GLN A 336 -19.26 -31.65 -32.49
C GLN A 336 -19.77 -30.70 -31.40
N ASP A 337 -20.99 -30.93 -30.89
CA ASP A 337 -21.58 -30.11 -29.82
C ASP A 337 -20.74 -30.11 -28.53
N ILE A 338 -20.11 -31.23 -28.17
CA ILE A 338 -19.18 -31.25 -27.02
C ILE A 338 -17.98 -30.33 -27.30
N PHE A 339 -17.44 -30.39 -28.52
CA PHE A 339 -16.32 -29.56 -28.94
C PHE A 339 -16.69 -28.07 -28.93
N ASP A 340 -17.83 -27.72 -29.53
CA ASP A 340 -18.34 -26.34 -29.59
C ASP A 340 -18.56 -25.77 -28.19
N GLU A 341 -19.20 -26.52 -27.29
CA GLU A 341 -19.41 -26.06 -25.91
C GLU A 341 -18.08 -25.83 -25.17
N ARG A 342 -17.04 -26.62 -25.45
CA ARG A 342 -15.70 -26.40 -24.85
C ARG A 342 -15.05 -25.14 -25.38
N ILE A 343 -15.14 -24.90 -26.68
CA ILE A 343 -14.56 -23.70 -27.31
C ILE A 343 -15.31 -22.44 -26.88
N LEU A 344 -16.64 -22.50 -26.79
CA LEU A 344 -17.46 -21.41 -26.27
C LEU A 344 -17.13 -21.08 -24.81
N GLU A 345 -17.04 -22.09 -23.94
CA GLU A 345 -16.66 -21.90 -22.53
C GLU A 345 -15.19 -21.46 -22.38
N ALA A 346 -14.30 -21.87 -23.28
CA ALA A 346 -12.93 -21.38 -23.34
C ALA A 346 -12.90 -19.87 -23.67
N GLU A 347 -13.71 -19.44 -24.64
CA GLU A 347 -13.87 -18.02 -25.00
C GLU A 347 -14.38 -17.19 -23.82
N VAL A 348 -15.47 -17.63 -23.19
CA VAL A 348 -16.03 -16.99 -21.98
C VAL A 348 -15.02 -17.00 -20.83
N GLY A 349 -14.22 -18.05 -20.72
CA GLY A 349 -13.22 -18.23 -19.67
C GLY A 349 -11.94 -17.43 -19.88
N THR A 350 -11.70 -16.91 -21.09
CA THR A 350 -10.50 -16.18 -21.52
C THR A 350 -10.87 -14.95 -22.36
N ASP A 351 -10.41 -14.87 -23.60
CA ASP A 351 -10.74 -13.86 -24.59
C ASP A 351 -10.70 -14.49 -26.00
N LEU A 352 -11.21 -13.76 -26.99
CA LEU A 352 -11.31 -14.22 -28.38
C LEU A 352 -9.93 -14.55 -28.99
N GLU A 353 -8.91 -13.75 -28.71
CA GLU A 353 -7.56 -13.95 -29.25
C GLU A 353 -6.92 -15.23 -28.69
N THR A 354 -7.14 -15.50 -27.40
CA THR A 354 -6.67 -16.69 -26.70
C THR A 354 -7.38 -17.94 -27.22
N LYS A 355 -8.69 -17.86 -27.46
CA LYS A 355 -9.45 -18.94 -28.12
C LYS A 355 -8.84 -19.27 -29.48
N ASP A 356 -8.56 -18.27 -30.30
CA ASP A 356 -8.02 -18.47 -31.66
C ASP A 356 -6.61 -19.08 -31.62
N LYS A 357 -5.78 -18.69 -30.64
CA LYS A 357 -4.47 -19.32 -30.38
C LYS A 357 -4.61 -20.78 -29.97
N ILE A 358 -5.53 -21.10 -29.05
CA ILE A 358 -5.81 -22.47 -28.61
C ILE A 358 -6.27 -23.32 -29.80
N MET A 359 -7.20 -22.81 -30.61
CA MET A 359 -7.70 -23.52 -31.79
C MET A 359 -6.62 -23.74 -32.85
N SER A 360 -5.81 -22.72 -33.14
CA SER A 360 -4.70 -22.84 -34.09
C SER A 360 -3.69 -23.90 -33.62
N ALA A 361 -3.34 -23.89 -32.34
CA ALA A 361 -2.43 -24.87 -31.74
C ALA A 361 -3.03 -26.28 -31.71
N LEU A 362 -4.34 -26.40 -31.47
CA LEU A 362 -5.07 -27.65 -31.47
C LEU A 362 -5.05 -28.29 -32.86
N LEU A 363 -5.42 -27.55 -33.89
CA LEU A 363 -5.41 -28.03 -35.28
C LEU A 363 -4.01 -28.52 -35.68
N ALA A 364 -2.97 -27.75 -35.36
CA ALA A 364 -1.58 -28.13 -35.63
C ALA A 364 -1.13 -29.40 -34.88
N LYS A 365 -1.62 -29.64 -33.66
CA LYS A 365 -1.34 -30.86 -32.89
C LYS A 365 -2.19 -32.04 -33.35
N VAL A 366 -3.44 -31.82 -33.76
CA VAL A 366 -4.38 -32.84 -34.26
C VAL A 366 -3.87 -33.47 -35.56
N ASP A 367 -3.28 -32.66 -36.45
CA ASP A 367 -2.62 -33.18 -37.66
C ASP A 367 -1.52 -34.22 -37.34
N ARG A 368 -0.82 -34.05 -36.21
CA ARG A 368 0.20 -35.02 -35.75
C ARG A 368 -0.43 -36.29 -35.18
N VAL A 369 -1.62 -36.20 -34.60
CA VAL A 369 -2.38 -37.38 -34.17
C VAL A 369 -2.81 -38.20 -35.39
N PHE A 370 -3.26 -37.54 -36.46
CA PHE A 370 -3.59 -38.21 -37.72
C PHE A 370 -2.40 -38.86 -38.43
N ALA A 371 -1.20 -38.35 -38.21
CA ALA A 371 0.01 -38.94 -38.77
C ALA A 371 0.41 -40.27 -38.09
N LYS A 372 -0.19 -40.62 -36.94
CA LYS A 372 0.06 -41.92 -36.30
C LYS A 372 -0.58 -43.05 -37.11
N SER A 373 0.15 -44.15 -37.29
CA SER A 373 -0.26 -45.31 -38.12
C SER A 373 -1.55 -46.00 -37.65
N GLU A 374 -2.04 -45.69 -36.46
CA GLU A 374 -3.25 -46.25 -35.86
C GLU A 374 -4.55 -45.63 -36.41
N PHE A 375 -4.49 -44.47 -37.09
CA PHE A 375 -5.67 -43.81 -37.67
C PHE A 375 -5.62 -43.83 -39.19
N ASN A 376 -6.65 -44.36 -39.84
CA ASN A 376 -6.80 -44.27 -41.30
C ASN A 376 -7.12 -42.82 -41.70
N ARG A 377 -6.49 -42.31 -42.76
CA ARG A 377 -6.75 -40.99 -43.37
C ARG A 377 -8.24 -40.71 -43.57
N LYS A 378 -9.05 -41.72 -43.92
CA LYS A 378 -10.51 -41.59 -44.02
C LYS A 378 -11.15 -41.10 -42.71
N MET A 379 -10.72 -41.64 -41.57
CA MET A 379 -11.26 -41.26 -40.25
C MET A 379 -10.83 -39.85 -39.86
N GLY A 380 -9.59 -39.46 -40.20
CA GLY A 380 -9.14 -38.09 -40.00
C GLY A 380 -9.97 -37.08 -40.80
N ASN A 381 -10.27 -37.39 -42.07
CA ASN A 381 -11.14 -36.54 -42.89
C ASN A 381 -12.54 -36.39 -42.28
N TYR A 382 -13.18 -37.48 -41.85
CA TYR A 382 -14.49 -37.40 -41.20
C TYR A 382 -14.45 -36.62 -39.89
N PHE A 383 -13.38 -36.79 -39.11
CA PHE A 383 -13.25 -36.04 -37.87
C PHE A 383 -13.13 -34.54 -38.13
N MET A 384 -12.30 -34.14 -39.09
CA MET A 384 -12.13 -32.72 -39.44
C MET A 384 -13.37 -32.11 -40.09
N GLU A 385 -14.07 -32.87 -40.93
CA GLU A 385 -15.24 -32.38 -41.68
C GLU A 385 -16.51 -32.29 -40.82
N TYR A 386 -16.70 -33.23 -39.87
CA TYR A 386 -17.96 -33.38 -39.16
C TYR A 386 -17.89 -33.20 -37.64
N ILE A 387 -16.70 -33.25 -37.02
CA ILE A 387 -16.57 -33.19 -35.54
C ILE A 387 -15.81 -31.94 -35.10
N VAL A 388 -14.71 -31.59 -35.77
CA VAL A 388 -13.98 -30.37 -35.46
C VAL A 388 -14.80 -29.18 -35.95
N PRO A 389 -15.08 -28.19 -35.08
CA PRO A 389 -15.82 -27.01 -35.48
C PRO A 389 -15.13 -26.27 -36.63
N ASN A 390 -15.90 -25.81 -37.61
CA ASN A 390 -15.41 -24.91 -38.65
C ASN A 390 -15.15 -23.52 -38.05
N THR A 391 -14.06 -23.36 -37.28
CA THR A 391 -13.61 -22.07 -36.74
C THR A 391 -12.73 -21.31 -37.73
N SER A 392 -12.76 -21.66 -39.02
CA SER A 392 -12.12 -20.86 -40.06
C SER A 392 -12.77 -19.48 -40.14
N MET A 393 -12.17 -18.54 -39.43
CA MET A 393 -12.12 -17.10 -39.70
C MET A 393 -13.26 -16.59 -40.61
N GLN A 394 -14.44 -16.32 -40.05
CA GLN A 394 -15.27 -15.22 -40.56
C GLN A 394 -14.70 -13.89 -40.04
N SER A 395 -13.44 -13.63 -40.36
CA SER A 395 -12.86 -12.30 -40.25
C SER A 395 -13.38 -11.49 -41.44
N GLY A 396 -14.43 -10.71 -41.21
CA GLY A 396 -14.80 -9.58 -42.08
C GLY A 396 -16.10 -9.73 -42.87
N GLU A 397 -17.25 -9.81 -42.19
CA GLU A 397 -18.50 -9.19 -42.66
C GLU A 397 -19.23 -8.65 -41.44
N ASN A 398 -18.91 -7.40 -41.06
CA ASN A 398 -19.79 -6.42 -40.43
C ASN A 398 -18.96 -5.22 -39.92
N THR A 399 -18.59 -4.34 -40.84
CA THR A 399 -18.56 -2.87 -40.67
C THR A 399 -18.67 -2.24 -42.04
#